data_AF-A0A2G2UVK0-F1
#
_entry.id   AF-A0A2G2UVK0-F1
#
_cell.length_a   1.000
_cell.length_b   1.000
_cell.length_c   1.000
_cell.angle_alpha   90.00
_cell.angle_beta   90.00
_cell.angle_gamma   90.00
#
_symmetry.space_group_name_H-M   'P 1'
#
loop_
_entity.id
_entity.type
_entity.pdbx_description
1 polymer ?
#
loop_
_entity_poly.entity_id
_entity_poly.type
_entity_poly.pdbx_seq_one_letter_code
_entity_poly.pdbx_strand_id
1 'polypeptide(L)'
;MRLMMIFAAWNAKLPATDECYYVRDNDKSEVSSLTTDQTELLRRKLDIVVKGDTTPPPILSFASCKLPRKLLENIEVAGYEMPTPVQMQAIPAALARQSLLVSAETGSGKTGSFLIPIVSQCAKFNEEHFQSQQQPLAMVLTPTRELCIQVEDQAKVLGKGLPFKTALVVGGDAMAGQLHRIQKGVSLIVGTPGRLIDLLTKHEIELDTISILVLDEVDCMLQRGFREQVIVFDMPNSIKEYVHQVGRASRMGEEGTSIVFVNEEDKKLFPELVEALKSSGAAIPRELANSRYSVGSFSAGRGQKKRKHGF
;
A
#
# COMPACT_ATOMS: atom_id res chain seq x y z
N MET A 1 -9.07 -2.37 5.67
CA MET A 1 -8.76 -2.05 4.27
C MET A 1 -8.20 -3.31 3.63
N ARG A 2 -8.90 -3.88 2.65
CA ARG A 2 -8.40 -5.00 1.84
C ARG A 2 -7.87 -4.35 0.56
N LEU A 3 -6.56 -4.35 0.37
CA LEU A 3 -5.94 -3.74 -0.81
C LEU A 3 -5.92 -4.79 -1.92
N MET A 4 -6.44 -4.44 -3.08
CA MET A 4 -6.52 -5.31 -4.24
C MET A 4 -5.70 -4.66 -5.35
N MET A 5 -4.70 -5.39 -5.86
CA MET A 5 -3.85 -4.93 -6.96
C MET A 5 -4.43 -5.39 -8.29
N ILE A 6 -4.72 -4.46 -9.18
CA ILE A 6 -5.17 -4.74 -10.55
C ILE A 6 -4.03 -4.39 -11.50
N PHE A 7 -3.70 -5.34 -12.37
CA PHE A 7 -2.74 -5.16 -13.44
C PHE A 7 -3.46 -4.96 -14.76
N ALA A 8 -3.22 -3.84 -15.44
CA ALA A 8 -3.81 -3.57 -16.74
C ALA A 8 -2.73 -3.17 -17.76
N ALA A 9 -2.54 -4.03 -18.76
CA ALA A 9 -1.80 -3.69 -19.98
C ALA A 9 -2.76 -2.95 -20.93
N TRP A 10 -2.40 -1.74 -21.37
CA TRP A 10 -3.31 -0.87 -22.12
C TRP A 10 -2.81 -0.62 -23.55
N ASN A 11 -3.58 -1.07 -24.54
CA ASN A 11 -3.30 -0.89 -25.97
C ASN A 11 -4.25 0.13 -26.61
N ALA A 12 -3.98 1.43 -26.43
CA ALA A 12 -4.63 2.50 -27.19
C ALA A 12 -3.78 3.77 -27.29
N LYS A 13 -3.81 4.45 -28.45
CA LYS A 13 -3.17 5.77 -28.66
C LYS A 13 -4.11 6.87 -28.17
N LEU A 14 -3.68 7.67 -27.20
CA LEU A 14 -4.45 8.81 -26.67
C LEU A 14 -3.59 10.09 -26.60
N PRO A 15 -4.16 11.28 -26.87
CA PRO A 15 -3.49 12.55 -26.68
C PRO A 15 -3.45 12.94 -25.19
N ALA A 16 -2.26 13.30 -24.68
CA ALA A 16 -2.04 13.64 -23.28
C ALA A 16 -2.33 15.13 -23.00
N THR A 17 -3.04 15.41 -21.88
CA THR A 17 -3.04 16.72 -21.21
C THR A 17 -2.87 16.51 -19.70
N ASP A 18 -2.05 17.37 -19.10
CA ASP A 18 -1.59 17.30 -17.70
C ASP A 18 -2.53 18.04 -16.75
N GLU A 19 -2.97 17.36 -15.70
CA GLU A 19 -3.40 17.91 -14.40
C GLU A 19 -3.61 16.74 -13.42
N CYS A 20 -3.30 16.90 -12.13
CA CYS A 20 -3.61 15.93 -11.06
C CYS A 20 -4.16 16.67 -9.82
N TYR A 21 -5.27 16.14 -9.27
CA TYR A 21 -6.02 16.66 -8.13
C TYR A 21 -5.83 15.78 -6.88
N TYR A 22 -5.99 16.38 -5.69
CA TYR A 22 -5.90 15.73 -4.37
C TYR A 22 -7.30 15.35 -3.85
N VAL A 23 -7.41 14.24 -3.09
CA VAL A 23 -8.64 13.84 -2.37
C VAL A 23 -8.39 13.77 -0.86
N ARG A 24 -9.40 14.19 -0.08
CA ARG A 24 -9.44 14.43 1.38
C ARG A 24 -10.28 13.39 2.16
N ASP A 25 -9.99 13.31 3.46
CA ASP A 25 -10.84 12.99 4.65
C ASP A 25 -11.40 11.55 4.82
N ASN A 26 -11.67 10.97 6.02
CA ASN A 26 -11.84 11.49 7.39
C ASN A 26 -11.78 10.35 8.47
N ASP A 27 -11.67 10.80 9.75
CA ASP A 27 -12.12 10.19 11.03
C ASP A 27 -11.23 9.26 11.92
N LYS A 28 -10.72 9.91 12.99
CA LYS A 28 -10.70 9.62 14.45
C LYS A 28 -10.42 8.21 15.01
N SER A 29 -9.41 8.13 15.90
CA SER A 29 -9.58 7.67 17.30
C SER A 29 -8.34 7.96 18.17
N GLU A 30 -8.60 8.14 19.46
CA GLU A 30 -7.73 8.73 20.49
C GLU A 30 -6.62 7.79 20.99
N VAL A 31 -5.43 8.34 21.25
CA VAL A 31 -4.45 7.75 22.16
C VAL A 31 -3.92 8.85 23.09
N SER A 32 -4.01 8.57 24.40
CA SER A 32 -3.59 9.40 25.54
C SER A 32 -2.31 10.20 25.27
N SER A 33 -2.48 11.51 25.09
CA SER A 33 -1.44 12.40 24.57
C SER A 33 -1.04 13.49 25.57
N LEU A 34 0.14 14.06 25.31
CA LEU A 34 0.46 15.46 25.65
C LEU A 34 -0.74 16.37 25.37
N THR A 35 -0.88 17.45 26.14
CA THR A 35 -1.87 18.49 25.84
C THR A 35 -1.68 19.03 24.41
N THR A 36 -2.75 19.50 23.76
CA THR A 36 -2.69 20.06 22.39
C THR A 36 -1.58 21.10 22.27
N ASP A 37 -1.43 21.97 23.28
CA ASP A 37 -0.41 23.02 23.35
C ASP A 37 1.02 22.46 23.41
N GLN A 38 1.26 21.42 24.22
CA GLN A 38 2.56 20.76 24.31
C GLN A 38 2.92 20.03 23.01
N THR A 39 1.93 19.43 22.36
CA THR A 39 2.10 18.75 21.07
C THR A 39 2.52 19.73 19.98
N GLU A 40 1.84 20.87 19.87
CA GLU A 40 2.20 21.91 18.91
C GLU A 40 3.58 22.51 19.20
N LEU A 41 3.89 22.77 20.47
CA LEU A 41 5.20 23.28 20.87
C LEU A 41 6.33 22.32 20.47
N LEU A 42 6.14 21.01 20.69
CA LEU A 42 7.12 19.99 20.32
C LEU A 42 7.29 19.90 18.80
N ARG A 43 6.19 19.92 18.04
CA ARG A 43 6.23 19.94 16.57
C ARG A 43 7.01 21.14 16.04
N ARG A 44 6.73 22.34 16.57
CA ARG A 44 7.45 23.58 16.21
C ARG A 44 8.94 23.51 16.56
N LYS A 45 9.31 22.95 17.71
CA LYS A 45 10.72 22.82 18.13
C LYS A 45 11.54 21.86 17.28
N LEU A 46 10.88 20.87 16.67
CA LEU A 46 11.53 19.80 15.89
C LEU A 46 11.28 19.93 14.39
N ASP A 47 10.75 21.09 13.94
CA ASP A 47 10.39 21.36 12.55
C ASP A 47 9.47 20.29 11.92
N ILE A 48 8.59 19.71 12.73
CA ILE A 48 7.59 18.74 12.28
C ILE A 48 6.35 19.50 11.81
N VAL A 49 6.08 19.43 10.50
CA VAL A 49 4.87 19.98 9.89
C VAL A 49 3.88 18.86 9.61
N VAL A 50 2.66 19.00 10.12
CA VAL A 50 1.57 18.04 9.91
C VAL A 50 0.42 18.75 9.19
N LYS A 51 -0.15 18.08 8.19
CA LYS A 51 -1.38 18.50 7.51
C LYS A 51 -2.39 17.35 7.61
N GLY A 52 -3.64 17.65 7.96
CA GLY A 52 -4.71 16.67 8.19
C GLY A 52 -5.30 16.77 9.61
N ASP A 53 -6.57 16.43 9.75
CA ASP A 53 -7.37 16.81 10.92
C ASP A 53 -7.21 15.89 12.15
N THR A 54 -6.75 14.64 11.96
CA THR A 54 -6.77 13.61 13.02
C THR A 54 -5.43 12.90 13.26
N THR A 55 -4.30 13.59 13.17
CA THR A 55 -2.99 12.94 13.35
C THR A 55 -2.63 12.75 14.85
N PRO A 56 -2.22 11.53 15.27
CA PRO A 56 -1.74 11.28 16.64
C PRO A 56 -0.61 12.23 17.08
N PRO A 57 -0.44 12.47 18.39
CA PRO A 57 0.70 13.22 18.90
C PRO A 57 2.02 12.52 18.54
N PRO A 58 3.13 13.28 18.43
CA PRO A 58 4.45 12.68 18.29
C PRO A 58 4.84 11.92 19.57
N ILE A 59 5.47 10.77 19.40
CA ILE A 59 6.01 9.98 20.52
C ILE A 59 7.37 10.52 20.95
N LEU A 60 7.70 10.36 22.24
CA LEU A 60 9.04 10.68 22.76
C LEU A 60 9.93 9.45 22.93
N SER A 61 9.35 8.25 22.93
CA SER A 61 10.05 6.98 23.08
C SER A 61 9.28 5.86 22.38
N PHE A 62 9.99 4.90 21.79
CA PHE A 62 9.38 3.72 21.15
C PHE A 62 8.51 2.90 22.10
N ALA A 63 8.82 2.90 23.41
CA ALA A 63 8.05 2.18 24.42
C ALA A 63 6.60 2.69 24.55
N SER A 64 6.31 3.93 24.13
CA SER A 64 4.97 4.50 24.18
C SER A 64 3.99 3.90 23.14
N CYS A 65 4.49 3.17 22.14
CA CYS A 65 3.70 2.66 21.02
C CYS A 65 3.04 1.28 21.22
N LYS A 66 3.03 0.71 22.43
CA LYS A 66 2.50 -0.65 22.71
C LYS A 66 3.06 -1.70 21.72
N LEU A 67 4.35 -1.62 21.42
CA LEU A 67 5.05 -2.55 20.53
C LEU A 67 5.31 -3.90 21.25
N PRO A 68 5.40 -5.03 20.52
CA PRO A 68 5.82 -6.30 21.10
C PRO A 68 7.15 -6.14 21.84
N ARG A 69 7.29 -6.76 23.02
CA ARG A 69 8.52 -6.65 23.83
C ARG A 69 9.76 -7.03 23.02
N LYS A 70 9.67 -8.09 22.22
CA LYS A 70 10.81 -8.53 21.41
C LYS A 70 11.19 -7.53 20.32
N LEU A 71 10.22 -6.79 19.78
CA LEU A 71 10.48 -5.71 18.83
C LEU A 71 11.22 -4.53 19.50
N LEU A 72 10.85 -4.17 20.73
CA LEU A 72 11.56 -3.12 21.49
C LEU A 72 13.03 -3.48 21.71
N GLU A 73 13.32 -4.73 22.09
CA GLU A 73 14.69 -5.24 22.21
C GLU A 73 15.45 -5.15 20.87
N ASN A 74 14.79 -5.49 19.75
CA ASN A 74 15.42 -5.44 18.43
C ASN A 74 15.66 -4.00 17.94
N ILE A 75 14.78 -3.05 18.29
CA ILE A 75 14.94 -1.62 18.03
C ILE A 75 16.21 -1.11 18.74
N GLU A 76 16.38 -1.45 20.02
CA GLU A 76 17.58 -1.10 20.78
C GLU A 76 18.85 -1.72 20.19
N VAL A 77 18.84 -3.03 19.87
CA VAL A 77 19.98 -3.73 19.24
C VAL A 77 20.33 -3.16 17.88
N ALA A 78 19.34 -2.66 17.13
CA ALA A 78 19.56 -2.01 15.84
C ALA A 78 20.09 -0.57 15.96
N GLY A 79 20.30 -0.06 17.18
CA GLY A 79 20.86 1.26 17.44
C GLY A 79 19.84 2.40 17.44
N TYR A 80 18.54 2.09 17.49
CA TYR A 80 17.50 3.10 17.61
C TYR A 80 17.29 3.46 19.09
N GLU A 81 18.14 4.32 19.64
CA GLU A 81 18.04 4.76 21.04
C GLU A 81 16.80 5.62 21.29
N MET A 82 16.60 6.63 20.44
CA MET A 82 15.49 7.58 20.52
C MET A 82 14.88 7.80 19.14
N PRO A 83 13.55 8.00 19.03
CA PRO A 83 12.91 8.26 17.74
C PRO A 83 13.39 9.60 17.16
N THR A 84 13.75 9.61 15.90
CA THR A 84 14.03 10.86 15.15
C THR A 84 12.73 11.65 14.93
N PRO A 85 12.76 12.96 14.62
CA PRO A 85 11.54 13.76 14.42
C PRO A 85 10.52 13.14 13.44
N VAL A 86 10.99 12.57 12.31
CA VAL A 86 10.12 11.88 11.36
C VAL A 86 9.51 10.61 11.95
N GLN A 87 10.28 9.83 12.72
CA GLN A 87 9.79 8.63 13.41
C GLN A 87 8.81 8.97 14.52
N MET A 88 9.06 10.03 15.29
CA MET A 88 8.20 10.51 16.36
C MET A 88 6.77 10.72 15.87
N GLN A 89 6.60 11.29 14.67
CA GLN A 89 5.28 11.59 14.12
C GLN A 89 4.71 10.46 13.24
N ALA A 90 5.54 9.82 12.41
CA ALA A 90 5.07 8.84 11.42
C ALA A 90 4.73 7.47 12.05
N ILE A 91 5.49 7.01 13.04
CA ILE A 91 5.24 5.71 13.69
C ILE A 91 3.83 5.64 14.33
N PRO A 92 3.44 6.57 15.22
CA PRO A 92 2.11 6.50 15.83
C PRO A 92 0.98 6.65 14.80
N ALA A 93 1.17 7.46 13.75
CA ALA A 93 0.19 7.62 12.69
C ALA A 93 0.03 6.34 11.85
N ALA A 94 1.15 5.65 11.52
CA ALA A 94 1.13 4.39 10.80
C ALA A 94 0.55 3.24 11.64
N LEU A 95 0.82 3.21 12.96
CA LEU A 95 0.19 2.26 13.89
C LEU A 95 -1.32 2.51 14.05
N ALA A 96 -1.75 3.77 13.91
CA ALA A 96 -3.17 4.15 13.84
C ALA A 96 -3.80 3.86 12.47
N ARG A 97 -3.08 3.20 11.55
CA ARG A 97 -3.52 2.81 10.20
C ARG A 97 -3.93 4.00 9.33
N GLN A 98 -3.28 5.14 9.51
CA GLN A 98 -3.48 6.31 8.65
C GLN A 98 -2.64 6.19 7.38
N SER A 99 -3.20 6.64 6.25
CA SER A 99 -2.44 6.86 5.01
C SER A 99 -1.56 8.09 5.17
N LEU A 100 -0.27 7.98 4.81
CA LEU A 100 0.73 9.00 5.08
C LEU A 100 1.52 9.36 3.82
N LEU A 101 1.73 10.66 3.63
CA LEU A 101 2.79 11.19 2.78
C LEU A 101 3.86 11.82 3.69
N VAL A 102 5.06 11.25 3.67
CA VAL A 102 6.15 11.64 4.56
C VAL A 102 7.28 12.26 3.74
N SER A 103 7.63 13.51 4.05
CA SER A 103 8.79 14.20 3.47
C SER A 103 9.77 14.52 4.59
N ALA A 104 11.01 14.06 4.43
CA ALA A 104 12.13 14.33 5.32
C ALA A 104 13.44 14.08 4.57
N GLU A 105 14.54 14.65 5.05
CA GLU A 105 15.86 14.52 4.44
C GLU A 105 16.36 13.06 4.42
N THR A 106 17.33 12.76 3.55
CA THR A 106 18.02 11.46 3.57
C THR A 106 18.78 11.29 4.88
N GLY A 107 18.79 10.08 5.45
CA GLY A 107 19.41 9.83 6.75
C GLY A 107 18.56 10.21 7.97
N SER A 108 17.38 10.82 7.79
CA SER A 108 16.45 11.17 8.89
C SER A 108 15.80 9.96 9.58
N GLY A 109 16.05 8.73 9.11
CA GLY A 109 15.50 7.51 9.70
C GLY A 109 14.12 7.10 9.18
N LYS A 110 13.73 7.54 7.96
CA LYS A 110 12.47 7.14 7.30
C LYS A 110 12.28 5.62 7.22
N THR A 111 13.33 4.86 6.99
CA THR A 111 13.22 3.39 6.91
C THR A 111 12.69 2.78 8.20
N GLY A 112 13.18 3.24 9.35
CA GLY A 112 12.65 2.83 10.66
C GLY A 112 11.21 3.28 10.89
N SER A 113 10.80 4.43 10.34
CA SER A 113 9.46 4.98 10.58
C SER A 113 8.35 4.12 9.96
N PHE A 114 8.62 3.41 8.85
CA PHE A 114 7.68 2.46 8.27
C PHE A 114 7.94 1.00 8.64
N LEU A 115 9.20 0.59 8.88
CA LEU A 115 9.48 -0.81 9.23
C LEU A 115 9.01 -1.19 10.64
N ILE A 116 9.16 -0.30 11.62
CA ILE A 116 8.70 -0.56 13.00
C ILE A 116 7.19 -0.87 13.05
N PRO A 117 6.29 -0.03 12.47
CA PRO A 117 4.87 -0.34 12.45
C PRO A 117 4.56 -1.60 11.63
N ILE A 118 5.24 -1.84 10.50
CA ILE A 118 5.07 -3.08 9.71
C ILE A 118 5.38 -4.32 10.55
N VAL A 119 6.56 -4.38 11.17
CA VAL A 119 6.98 -5.54 11.98
C VAL A 119 6.03 -5.74 13.15
N SER A 120 5.62 -4.65 13.82
CA SER A 120 4.66 -4.74 14.92
C SER A 120 3.31 -5.30 14.49
N GLN A 121 2.77 -4.85 13.35
CA GLN A 121 1.45 -5.28 12.87
C GLN A 121 1.50 -6.72 12.39
N CYS A 122 2.54 -7.09 11.63
CA CYS A 122 2.72 -8.46 11.16
C CYS A 122 2.91 -9.45 12.32
N ALA A 123 3.70 -9.09 13.34
CA ALA A 123 3.90 -9.96 14.51
C ALA A 123 2.59 -10.21 15.27
N LYS A 124 1.81 -9.15 15.55
CA LYS A 124 0.52 -9.24 16.24
C LYS A 124 -0.48 -10.09 15.45
N PHE A 125 -0.58 -9.86 14.14
CA PHE A 125 -1.48 -10.62 13.29
C PHE A 125 -1.15 -12.12 13.31
N ASN A 126 0.14 -12.48 13.24
CA ASN A 126 0.56 -13.88 13.23
C ASN A 126 0.37 -14.57 14.59
N GLU A 127 0.51 -13.84 15.70
CA GLU A 127 0.18 -14.35 17.03
C GLU A 127 -1.32 -14.69 17.15
N GLU A 128 -2.20 -13.86 16.58
CA GLU A 128 -3.64 -14.06 16.57
C GLU A 128 -4.09 -15.20 15.63
N HIS A 129 -3.30 -15.53 14.59
CA HIS A 129 -3.68 -16.46 13.51
C HIS A 129 -2.76 -17.69 13.41
N PHE A 130 -2.42 -18.31 14.55
CA PHE A 130 -1.42 -19.38 14.71
C PHE A 130 -1.53 -20.60 13.74
N GLN A 131 -2.68 -20.82 13.10
CA GLN A 131 -2.95 -21.99 12.26
C GLN A 131 -3.00 -21.73 10.74
N SER A 132 -2.94 -20.47 10.29
CA SER A 132 -2.94 -20.16 8.85
C SER A 132 -1.53 -20.18 8.26
N GLN A 133 -1.41 -20.59 6.98
CA GLN A 133 -0.20 -20.30 6.21
C GLN A 133 0.05 -18.78 6.23
N GLN A 134 1.27 -18.39 6.58
CA GLN A 134 1.66 -16.99 6.67
C GLN A 134 1.60 -16.35 5.29
N GLN A 135 0.70 -15.38 5.10
CA GLN A 135 0.56 -14.62 3.85
C GLN A 135 1.14 -13.20 4.02
N PRO A 136 1.60 -12.56 2.92
CA PRO A 136 2.19 -11.23 2.99
C PRO A 136 1.15 -10.19 3.40
N LEU A 137 1.37 -9.54 4.54
CA LEU A 137 0.50 -8.46 5.05
C LEU A 137 1.01 -7.08 4.63
N ALA A 138 2.31 -6.98 4.33
CA ALA A 138 2.97 -5.74 3.98
C ALA A 138 3.82 -5.90 2.72
N MET A 139 3.93 -4.81 1.98
CA MET A 139 4.83 -4.68 0.84
C MET A 139 5.56 -3.33 0.88
N VAL A 140 6.87 -3.36 0.63
CA VAL A 140 7.69 -2.14 0.43
C VAL A 140 8.28 -2.17 -0.97
N LEU A 141 8.04 -1.10 -1.72
CA LEU A 141 8.62 -0.91 -3.04
C LEU A 141 9.69 0.18 -2.99
N THR A 142 10.86 -0.10 -3.57
CA THR A 142 11.97 0.87 -3.68
C THR A 142 12.47 0.95 -5.14
N PRO A 143 13.11 2.05 -5.56
CA PRO A 143 13.46 2.23 -6.97
C PRO A 143 14.63 1.35 -7.44
N THR A 144 15.47 0.86 -6.53
CA THR A 144 16.67 0.10 -6.87
C THR A 144 16.79 -1.19 -6.07
N ARG A 145 17.52 -2.15 -6.64
CA ARG A 145 17.83 -3.43 -6.01
C ARG A 145 18.60 -3.23 -4.72
N GLU A 146 19.57 -2.31 -4.71
CA GLU A 146 20.45 -2.04 -3.58
C GLU A 146 19.64 -1.51 -2.40
N LEU A 147 18.69 -0.61 -2.65
CA LEU A 147 17.78 -0.10 -1.62
C LEU A 147 16.85 -1.19 -1.10
N CYS A 148 16.33 -2.08 -1.97
CA CYS A 148 15.52 -3.21 -1.53
C CYS A 148 16.30 -4.10 -0.54
N ILE A 149 17.57 -4.41 -0.84
CA ILE A 149 18.42 -5.21 0.04
C ILE A 149 18.61 -4.51 1.39
N GLN A 150 18.92 -3.21 1.38
CA GLN A 150 19.10 -2.43 2.62
C GLN A 150 17.83 -2.42 3.48
N VAL A 151 16.66 -2.21 2.87
CA VAL A 151 15.37 -2.23 3.57
C VAL A 151 15.07 -3.63 4.13
N GLU A 152 15.28 -4.69 3.34
CA GLU A 152 15.02 -6.06 3.78
C GLU A 152 15.95 -6.47 4.95
N ASP A 153 17.22 -6.09 4.91
CA ASP A 153 18.17 -6.41 5.98
C ASP A 153 17.82 -5.69 7.28
N GLN A 154 17.41 -4.41 7.23
CA GLN A 154 16.88 -3.73 8.41
C GLN A 154 15.59 -4.40 8.93
N ALA A 155 14.70 -4.84 8.04
CA ALA A 155 13.48 -5.54 8.42
C ALA A 155 13.78 -6.89 9.12
N LYS A 156 14.80 -7.64 8.66
CA LYS A 156 15.25 -8.88 9.31
C LYS A 156 15.81 -8.63 10.70
N VAL A 157 16.57 -7.55 10.89
CA VAL A 157 17.11 -7.17 12.21
C VAL A 157 15.96 -6.86 13.17
N LEU A 158 15.02 -6.00 12.75
CA LEU A 158 13.85 -5.63 13.55
C LEU A 158 12.91 -6.81 13.83
N GLY A 159 12.78 -7.75 12.88
CA GLY A 159 11.95 -8.95 13.00
C GLY A 159 12.59 -10.13 13.72
N LYS A 160 13.85 -10.03 14.17
CA LYS A 160 14.60 -11.16 14.73
C LYS A 160 13.91 -11.77 15.95
N GLY A 161 13.59 -13.07 15.89
CA GLY A 161 12.93 -13.79 16.99
C GLY A 161 11.42 -13.51 17.12
N LEU A 162 10.83 -12.78 16.17
CA LEU A 162 9.39 -12.68 15.97
C LEU A 162 8.95 -13.67 14.86
N PRO A 163 7.65 -14.02 14.77
CA PRO A 163 7.11 -14.77 13.63
C PRO A 163 7.05 -13.89 12.36
N PHE A 164 8.18 -13.30 11.96
CA PHE A 164 8.28 -12.33 10.88
C PHE A 164 9.30 -12.80 9.85
N LYS A 165 8.82 -13.05 8.63
CA LYS A 165 9.66 -13.48 7.50
C LYS A 165 9.52 -12.49 6.34
N THR A 166 10.61 -12.30 5.62
CA THR A 166 10.69 -11.40 4.46
C THR A 166 10.92 -12.18 3.18
N ALA A 167 10.50 -11.64 2.03
CA ALA A 167 10.95 -12.04 0.70
C ALA A 167 11.48 -10.83 -0.08
N LEU A 168 12.65 -10.98 -0.68
CA LEU A 168 13.23 -10.02 -1.61
C LEU A 168 12.81 -10.32 -3.05
N VAL A 169 12.22 -9.34 -3.72
CA VAL A 169 11.69 -9.45 -5.08
C VAL A 169 12.40 -8.43 -5.98
N VAL A 170 13.60 -8.79 -6.45
CA VAL A 170 14.45 -7.91 -7.28
C VAL A 170 14.92 -8.60 -8.56
N GLY A 171 15.21 -7.79 -9.58
CA GLY A 171 15.79 -8.26 -10.84
C GLY A 171 17.23 -8.75 -10.68
N GLY A 172 17.68 -9.60 -11.61
CA GLY A 172 19.02 -10.21 -11.59
C GLY A 172 19.13 -11.49 -10.77
N ASP A 173 18.20 -11.74 -9.84
CA ASP A 173 18.14 -12.99 -9.08
C ASP A 173 17.16 -13.99 -9.71
N ALA A 174 17.43 -15.29 -9.51
CA ALA A 174 16.60 -16.36 -10.06
C ALA A 174 15.16 -16.30 -9.52
N MET A 175 14.17 -16.34 -10.41
CA MET A 175 12.75 -16.24 -10.04
C MET A 175 12.30 -17.40 -9.14
N ALA A 176 12.76 -18.62 -9.41
CA ALA A 176 12.39 -19.80 -8.64
C ALA A 176 12.68 -19.66 -7.14
N GLY A 177 13.78 -19.01 -6.76
CA GLY A 177 14.12 -18.76 -5.36
C GLY A 177 13.18 -17.76 -4.69
N GLN A 178 12.76 -16.72 -5.43
CA GLN A 178 11.82 -15.70 -4.96
C GLN A 178 10.42 -16.32 -4.75
N LEU A 179 9.93 -17.08 -5.73
CA LEU A 179 8.65 -17.80 -5.65
C LEU A 179 8.62 -18.80 -4.49
N HIS A 180 9.65 -19.63 -4.36
CA HIS A 180 9.75 -20.61 -3.28
C HIS A 180 9.69 -19.95 -1.90
N ARG A 181 10.34 -18.79 -1.76
CA ARG A 181 10.34 -18.04 -0.50
C ARG A 181 8.96 -17.49 -0.17
N ILE A 182 8.25 -16.94 -1.15
CA ILE A 182 6.86 -16.45 -0.99
C ILE A 182 5.91 -17.60 -0.66
N GLN A 183 6.00 -18.72 -1.38
CA GLN A 183 5.17 -19.92 -1.16
C GLN A 183 5.38 -20.58 0.21
N LYS A 184 6.58 -20.43 0.80
CA LYS A 184 6.85 -20.86 2.19
C LYS A 184 6.20 -19.99 3.25
N GLY A 185 5.57 -18.89 2.84
CA GLY A 185 4.90 -17.93 3.68
C GLY A 185 5.84 -16.87 4.25
N VAL A 186 5.53 -15.61 3.95
CA VAL A 186 6.25 -14.42 4.40
C VAL A 186 5.27 -13.37 4.88
N SER A 187 5.71 -12.48 5.77
CA SER A 187 4.90 -11.34 6.25
C SER A 187 5.15 -10.06 5.47
N LEU A 188 6.36 -9.89 4.94
CA LEU A 188 6.77 -8.70 4.20
C LEU A 188 7.42 -9.08 2.87
N ILE A 189 6.97 -8.44 1.80
CA ILE A 189 7.66 -8.43 0.50
C ILE A 189 8.39 -7.09 0.36
N VAL A 190 9.68 -7.13 0.02
CA VAL A 190 10.46 -5.95 -0.36
C VAL A 190 10.92 -6.14 -1.80
N GLY A 191 10.63 -5.20 -2.70
CA GLY A 191 10.96 -5.42 -4.10
C GLY A 191 11.00 -4.18 -4.98
N THR A 192 11.57 -4.35 -6.17
CA THR A 192 11.49 -3.33 -7.21
C THR A 192 10.18 -3.52 -7.98
N PRO A 193 9.48 -2.45 -8.39
CA PRO A 193 8.16 -2.64 -8.98
C PRO A 193 8.20 -3.40 -10.31
N GLY A 194 9.24 -3.21 -11.14
CA GLY A 194 9.41 -3.97 -12.39
C GLY A 194 9.51 -5.49 -12.15
N ARG A 195 10.21 -5.92 -11.09
CA ARG A 195 10.29 -7.34 -10.74
C ARG A 195 8.99 -7.86 -10.15
N LEU A 196 8.29 -7.04 -9.37
CA LEU A 196 6.97 -7.39 -8.86
C LEU A 196 5.97 -7.60 -10.00
N ILE A 197 5.99 -6.73 -11.01
CA ILE A 197 5.19 -6.88 -12.24
C ILE A 197 5.49 -8.22 -12.90
N ASP A 198 6.76 -8.52 -13.15
CA ASP A 198 7.17 -9.80 -13.72
C ASP A 198 6.63 -11.00 -12.93
N LEU A 199 6.67 -10.91 -11.59
CA LEU A 199 6.20 -11.95 -10.69
C LEU A 199 4.69 -12.13 -10.77
N LEU A 200 3.92 -11.05 -10.75
CA LEU A 200 2.45 -11.08 -10.80
C LEU A 200 1.90 -11.45 -12.18
N THR A 201 2.60 -11.07 -13.25
CA THR A 201 2.16 -11.35 -14.62
C THR A 201 2.47 -12.78 -15.04
N LYS A 202 3.59 -13.36 -14.57
CA LYS A 202 4.06 -14.69 -15.01
C LYS A 202 3.69 -15.82 -14.06
N HIS A 203 3.28 -15.52 -12.84
CA HIS A 203 3.00 -16.51 -11.81
C HIS A 203 1.73 -16.18 -11.04
N GLU A 204 1.00 -17.22 -10.65
CA GLU A 204 -0.20 -17.09 -9.82
C GLU A 204 0.21 -16.86 -8.35
N ILE A 205 0.46 -15.61 -7.98
CA ILE A 205 0.68 -15.19 -6.59
C ILE A 205 -0.45 -14.28 -6.15
N GLU A 206 -1.14 -14.69 -5.09
CA GLU A 206 -2.21 -13.93 -4.46
C GLU A 206 -1.61 -12.97 -3.42
N LEU A 207 -2.02 -11.69 -3.48
CA LEU A 207 -1.59 -10.62 -2.59
C LEU A 207 -2.76 -9.89 -1.92
N ASP A 208 -3.93 -10.54 -1.84
CA ASP A 208 -5.19 -9.97 -1.33
C ASP A 208 -5.17 -9.66 0.17
N THR A 209 -4.18 -10.20 0.89
CA THR A 209 -3.95 -9.97 2.33
C THR A 209 -3.06 -8.79 2.64
N ILE A 210 -2.47 -8.15 1.63
CA ILE A 210 -1.70 -6.92 1.83
C ILE A 210 -2.63 -5.84 2.36
N SER A 211 -2.25 -5.30 3.51
CA SER A 211 -2.95 -4.20 4.19
C SER A 211 -2.05 -2.99 4.41
N ILE A 212 -0.74 -3.13 4.19
CA ILE A 212 0.25 -2.06 4.31
C ILE A 212 1.09 -2.03 3.03
N LEU A 213 1.07 -0.90 2.33
CA LEU A 213 1.93 -0.64 1.18
C LEU A 213 2.82 0.56 1.49
N VAL A 214 4.12 0.42 1.25
CA VAL A 214 5.11 1.50 1.36
C VAL A 214 5.78 1.70 0.02
N LEU A 215 5.93 2.96 -0.37
CA LEU A 215 6.70 3.38 -1.52
C LEU A 215 7.84 4.26 -1.01
N ASP A 216 9.06 3.80 -1.16
CA ASP A 216 10.24 4.56 -0.75
C ASP A 216 10.87 5.25 -1.97
N GLU A 217 11.40 6.45 -1.75
CA GLU A 217 11.99 7.32 -2.80
C GLU A 217 11.07 7.51 -4.03
N VAL A 218 9.81 7.90 -3.79
CA VAL A 218 8.78 8.09 -4.84
C VAL A 218 9.24 9.08 -5.92
N ASP A 219 9.93 10.14 -5.52
CA ASP A 219 10.53 11.13 -6.43
C ASP A 219 11.57 10.48 -7.37
N CYS A 220 12.43 9.62 -6.83
CA CYS A 220 13.41 8.85 -7.61
C CYS A 220 12.72 7.84 -8.54
N MET A 221 11.68 7.14 -8.06
CA MET A 221 10.86 6.26 -8.89
C MET A 221 10.33 7.05 -10.10
N LEU A 222 9.63 8.17 -9.87
CA LEU A 222 9.04 9.00 -10.91
C LEU A 222 10.05 9.54 -11.94
N GLN A 223 11.31 9.76 -11.55
CA GLN A 223 12.35 10.24 -12.46
C GLN A 223 12.98 9.13 -13.33
N ARG A 224 13.08 7.90 -12.82
CA ARG A 224 13.78 6.77 -13.47
C ARG A 224 12.96 6.02 -14.53
N GLY A 225 11.95 6.65 -15.10
CA GLY A 225 11.12 6.01 -16.13
C GLY A 225 9.92 5.22 -15.59
N PHE A 226 9.63 5.26 -14.28
CA PHE A 226 8.28 4.85 -13.79
C PHE A 226 7.15 5.68 -14.39
N ARG A 227 7.43 6.75 -15.14
CA ARG A 227 6.40 7.46 -15.90
C ARG A 227 5.76 6.59 -16.99
N GLU A 228 6.47 5.59 -17.52
CA GLU A 228 5.96 4.66 -18.53
C GLU A 228 5.17 3.49 -17.91
N GLN A 229 5.25 3.36 -16.57
CA GLN A 229 4.43 2.44 -15.78
C GLN A 229 3.53 3.25 -14.85
N VAL A 230 2.30 3.55 -15.28
CA VAL A 230 1.39 4.33 -14.44
C VAL A 230 0.97 3.48 -13.24
N ILE A 231 1.41 3.88 -12.05
CA ILE A 231 0.93 3.30 -10.81
C ILE A 231 -0.11 4.25 -10.20
N VAL A 232 -1.36 3.81 -10.20
CA VAL A 232 -2.49 4.53 -9.59
C VAL A 232 -2.65 4.00 -8.16
N PHE A 233 -2.26 4.81 -7.17
CA PHE A 233 -2.27 4.43 -5.76
C PHE A 233 -3.63 4.62 -5.11
N ASP A 234 -4.28 5.74 -5.40
CA ASP A 234 -5.64 6.03 -4.98
C ASP A 234 -6.52 6.00 -6.23
N MET A 235 -7.58 5.21 -6.18
CA MET A 235 -8.51 5.15 -7.30
C MET A 235 -9.16 6.53 -7.48
N PRO A 236 -9.14 7.12 -8.69
CA PRO A 236 -9.81 8.38 -8.93
C PRO A 236 -11.33 8.22 -8.78
N ASN A 237 -12.03 9.34 -8.60
CA ASN A 237 -13.47 9.33 -8.31
C ASN A 237 -14.35 8.85 -9.48
N SER A 238 -13.76 8.56 -10.65
CA SER A 238 -14.45 8.02 -11.82
C SER A 238 -13.54 7.15 -12.70
N ILE A 239 -14.13 6.18 -13.41
CA ILE A 239 -13.39 5.36 -14.38
C ILE A 239 -12.85 6.18 -15.54
N LYS A 240 -13.54 7.26 -15.95
CA LYS A 240 -13.05 8.16 -16.99
C LYS A 240 -11.71 8.78 -16.62
N GLU A 241 -11.57 9.25 -15.38
CA GLU A 241 -10.33 9.81 -14.87
C GLU A 241 -9.24 8.74 -14.73
N TYR A 242 -9.59 7.54 -14.27
CA TYR A 242 -8.67 6.38 -14.27
C TYR A 242 -8.11 6.09 -15.66
N VAL A 243 -8.99 5.99 -16.67
CA VAL A 243 -8.60 5.74 -18.06
C VAL A 243 -7.67 6.86 -18.58
N HIS A 244 -7.93 8.12 -18.21
CA HIS A 244 -7.03 9.23 -18.54
C HIS A 244 -5.65 9.11 -17.87
N GLN A 245 -5.60 8.71 -16.59
CA GLN A 245 -4.35 8.53 -15.85
C GLN A 245 -3.50 7.40 -16.45
N VAL A 246 -4.08 6.21 -16.63
CA VAL A 246 -3.35 5.05 -17.19
C VAL A 246 -2.98 5.26 -18.67
N GLY A 247 -3.75 6.07 -19.40
CA GLY A 247 -3.41 6.50 -20.75
C GLY A 247 -2.09 7.28 -20.85
N ARG A 248 -1.54 7.77 -19.73
CA ARG A 248 -0.20 8.39 -19.68
C ARG A 248 0.94 7.37 -19.79
N ALA A 249 0.68 6.08 -19.54
CA ALA A 249 1.68 5.01 -19.64
C ALA A 249 2.06 4.70 -21.10
N SER A 250 1.12 4.90 -22.03
CA SER A 250 1.31 4.58 -23.45
C SER A 250 1.92 5.77 -24.20
N ARG A 251 3.12 5.57 -24.77
CA ARG A 251 3.76 6.53 -25.70
C ARG A 251 3.69 5.99 -27.14
N MET A 252 3.92 6.87 -28.13
CA MET A 252 3.73 6.58 -29.56
C MET A 252 4.30 5.22 -30.01
N GLY A 253 3.45 4.18 -30.00
CA GLY A 253 3.76 2.86 -30.53
C GLY A 253 4.25 1.82 -29.53
N GLU A 254 4.44 2.17 -28.25
CA GLU A 254 4.87 1.21 -27.22
C GLU A 254 3.74 0.89 -26.23
N GLU A 255 3.62 -0.39 -25.86
CA GLU A 255 2.63 -0.89 -24.90
C GLU A 255 2.97 -0.37 -23.50
N GLY A 256 1.98 0.27 -22.86
CA GLY A 256 2.10 0.80 -21.50
C GLY A 256 1.53 -0.19 -20.49
N THR A 257 2.23 -0.37 -19.37
CA THR A 257 1.74 -1.18 -18.25
C THR A 257 1.25 -0.28 -17.14
N SER A 258 0.09 -0.57 -16.56
CA SER A 258 -0.39 0.12 -15.36
C SER A 258 -0.67 -0.84 -14.22
N ILE A 259 -0.35 -0.40 -13.01
CA ILE A 259 -0.77 -1.05 -11.77
C ILE A 259 -1.73 -0.10 -11.08
N VAL A 260 -2.91 -0.57 -10.69
CA VAL A 260 -3.81 0.21 -9.84
C VAL A 260 -4.06 -0.54 -8.54
N PHE A 261 -3.98 0.19 -7.44
CA PHE A 261 -4.40 -0.27 -6.14
C PHE A 261 -5.84 0.18 -5.93
N VAL A 262 -6.72 -0.76 -5.63
CA VAL A 262 -8.11 -0.46 -5.27
C VAL A 262 -8.43 -1.10 -3.93
N ASN A 263 -9.35 -0.52 -3.19
CA ASN A 263 -9.80 -1.04 -1.91
C ASN A 263 -11.34 -1.00 -1.80
N GLU A 264 -11.90 -1.36 -0.64
CA GLU A 264 -13.36 -1.39 -0.45
C GLU A 264 -14.05 -0.01 -0.48
N GLU A 265 -13.30 1.07 -0.29
CA GLU A 265 -13.80 2.44 -0.40
C GLU A 265 -14.16 2.76 -1.87
N ASP A 266 -13.43 2.15 -2.81
CA ASP A 266 -13.60 2.29 -4.26
C ASP A 266 -14.71 1.41 -4.85
N LYS A 267 -15.41 0.63 -4.00
CA LYS A 267 -16.41 -0.38 -4.42
C LYS A 267 -17.47 0.12 -5.40
N LYS A 268 -17.77 1.41 -5.40
CA LYS A 268 -18.75 2.03 -6.32
C LYS A 268 -18.28 1.99 -7.77
N LEU A 269 -16.97 1.97 -7.99
CA LEU A 269 -16.33 2.00 -9.30
C LEU A 269 -16.13 0.60 -9.89
N PHE A 270 -16.27 -0.46 -9.07
CA PHE A 270 -15.94 -1.83 -9.48
C PHE A 270 -16.70 -2.32 -10.72
N PRO A 271 -18.02 -2.10 -10.87
CA PRO A 271 -18.73 -2.52 -12.09
C PRO A 271 -18.16 -1.91 -13.37
N GLU A 272 -17.95 -0.59 -13.36
CA GLU A 272 -17.41 0.15 -14.50
C GLU A 272 -15.93 -0.20 -14.74
N LEU A 273 -15.16 -0.47 -13.69
CA LEU A 273 -13.77 -0.91 -13.79
C LEU A 273 -13.67 -2.28 -14.48
N VAL A 274 -14.53 -3.23 -14.09
CA VAL A 274 -14.61 -4.55 -14.74
C VAL A 274 -14.96 -4.41 -16.20
N GLU A 275 -15.90 -3.54 -16.55
CA GLU A 275 -16.26 -3.26 -17.94
C GLU A 275 -15.09 -2.66 -18.72
N ALA A 276 -14.39 -1.67 -18.16
CA ALA A 276 -13.22 -1.06 -18.79
C ALA A 276 -12.09 -2.07 -19.03
N LEU A 277 -11.80 -2.94 -18.06
CA LEU A 277 -10.80 -4.01 -18.21
C LEU A 277 -11.21 -5.05 -19.26
N LYS A 278 -12.49 -5.41 -19.32
CA LYS A 278 -13.02 -6.29 -20.40
C LYS A 278 -12.84 -5.66 -21.77
N SER A 279 -13.18 -4.38 -21.90
CA SER A 279 -13.08 -3.64 -23.17
C SER A 279 -11.64 -3.48 -23.65
N SER A 280 -10.66 -3.38 -22.74
CA SER A 280 -9.25 -3.29 -23.10
C SER A 280 -8.57 -4.65 -23.32
N GLY A 281 -9.25 -5.76 -23.02
CA GLY A 281 -8.68 -7.10 -23.07
C GLY A 281 -7.72 -7.41 -21.91
N ALA A 282 -7.72 -6.58 -20.86
CA ALA A 282 -6.91 -6.81 -19.67
C ALA A 282 -7.44 -7.99 -18.84
N ALA A 283 -6.53 -8.69 -18.17
CA ALA A 283 -6.91 -9.72 -17.21
C ALA A 283 -7.69 -9.09 -16.04
N ILE A 284 -8.82 -9.69 -15.70
CA ILE A 284 -9.65 -9.24 -14.57
C ILE A 284 -9.25 -10.08 -13.36
N PRO A 285 -8.71 -9.47 -12.28
CA PRO A 285 -8.40 -10.22 -11.07
C PRO A 285 -9.63 -10.93 -10.53
N ARG A 286 -9.46 -12.15 -10.02
CA ARG A 286 -10.58 -12.99 -9.53
C ARG A 286 -11.32 -12.31 -8.39
N GLU A 287 -10.59 -11.59 -7.56
CA GLU A 287 -11.09 -10.80 -6.44
C GLU A 287 -12.03 -9.70 -6.92
N LEU A 288 -11.68 -9.02 -8.04
CA LEU A 288 -12.56 -8.04 -8.67
C LEU A 288 -13.76 -8.72 -9.32
N ALA A 289 -13.53 -9.79 -10.08
CA ALA A 289 -14.58 -10.49 -10.82
C ALA A 289 -15.65 -11.10 -9.88
N ASN A 290 -15.21 -11.65 -8.75
CA ASN A 290 -16.05 -12.30 -7.76
C ASN A 290 -16.51 -11.36 -6.64
N SER A 291 -16.09 -10.10 -6.66
CA SER A 291 -16.54 -9.13 -5.66
C SER A 291 -18.05 -8.93 -5.76
N ARG A 292 -18.71 -8.93 -4.59
CA ARG A 292 -20.16 -8.67 -4.47
C ARG A 292 -20.58 -7.29 -5.00
N TYR A 293 -19.62 -6.39 -5.18
CA TYR A 293 -19.85 -5.04 -5.69
C TYR A 293 -19.71 -4.94 -7.21
N SER A 294 -19.15 -5.96 -7.87
CA SER A 294 -18.88 -5.97 -9.32
C SER A 294 -20.03 -6.56 -10.14
N VAL A 295 -20.87 -7.38 -9.50
CA VAL A 295 -22.08 -7.91 -10.11
C VAL A 295 -23.15 -6.82 -10.01
N GLY A 296 -23.44 -6.19 -11.14
CA GLY A 296 -24.36 -5.06 -11.21
C GLY A 296 -25.65 -5.31 -10.43
N SER A 297 -26.01 -4.31 -9.63
CA SER A 297 -27.41 -4.06 -9.27
C SER A 297 -28.21 -3.87 -10.56
N PHE A 298 -28.63 -4.97 -11.17
CA PHE A 298 -29.70 -4.96 -12.16
C PHE A 298 -30.95 -4.47 -11.41
N SER A 299 -31.29 -3.20 -11.63
CA SER A 299 -32.66 -2.71 -11.73
C SER A 299 -33.72 -3.61 -11.08
N ALA A 300 -33.97 -3.42 -9.77
CA ALA A 300 -35.29 -3.68 -9.21
C ALA A 300 -36.25 -2.62 -9.78
N GLY A 301 -36.55 -2.71 -11.07
CA GLY A 301 -37.66 -2.03 -11.69
C GLY A 301 -38.93 -2.45 -10.95
N ARG A 302 -39.58 -1.50 -10.29
CA ARG A 302 -40.93 -1.69 -9.74
C ARG A 302 -41.86 -2.13 -10.85
N GLY A 303 -42.05 -3.44 -10.99
CA GLY A 303 -43.15 -4.01 -11.75
C GLY A 303 -44.45 -3.58 -11.10
N GLN A 304 -45.15 -2.62 -11.70
CA GLN A 304 -46.56 -2.37 -11.42
C GLN A 304 -47.34 -3.66 -11.69
N LYS A 305 -47.72 -4.38 -10.62
CA LYS A 305 -48.75 -5.43 -10.70
C LYS A 305 -50.09 -4.78 -11.07
N LYS A 306 -50.47 -4.86 -12.34
CA LYS A 306 -51.86 -4.74 -12.79
C LYS A 306 -52.69 -5.82 -12.08
N ARG A 307 -53.53 -5.44 -11.12
CA ARG A 307 -54.63 -6.28 -10.62
C ARG A 307 -55.70 -6.36 -11.71
N LYS A 308 -55.78 -7.49 -12.42
CA LYS A 308 -57.02 -7.95 -13.05
C LYS A 308 -57.65 -8.97 -12.11
N HIS A 309 -58.80 -8.65 -11.53
CA HIS A 309 -59.82 -9.63 -11.14
C HIS A 309 -61.14 -9.07 -11.66
N GLY A 310 -61.64 -9.67 -12.74
CA GLY A 310 -63.05 -9.69 -13.04
C GLY A 310 -63.52 -11.11 -12.74
N PHE A 311 -64.53 -11.23 -11.89
CA PHE A 311 -65.83 -11.84 -12.17
C PHE A 311 -66.78 -11.36 -11.08
#